data_AF-A0A8T2II28-F1
#
_entry.id   AF-A0A8T2II28-F1
#
_cell.length_a   1.000
_cell.length_b   1.000
_cell.length_c   1.000
_cell.angle_alpha   90.00
_cell.angle_beta   90.00
_cell.angle_gamma   90.00
#
_symmetry.space_group_name_H-M   'P 1'
#
loop_
_entity.id
_entity.type
_entity.pdbx_description
1 polymer ?
#
loop_
_entity_poly.entity_id
_entity_poly.type
_entity_poly.pdbx_seq_one_letter_code
_entity_poly.pdbx_strand_id
1 'polypeptide(L)'
;FSRLCSLTLKKLLVHKELDRDLSSLVIAVKLQGSKRVLRSNEYILPPCGVMETDLELTFSLQYPHFLKRDANNLQIMLQRRKRYKNRTILGYKS
;
A
#
# COMPACT_ATOMS: atom_id res chain seq x y z
N PHE A 1 -14.23 -2.94 8.90
CA PHE A 1 -13.54 -3.89 8.02
C PHE A 1 -12.39 -3.17 7.36
N SER A 2 -11.15 -3.40 7.82
CA SER A 2 -9.98 -2.87 7.12
C SER A 2 -9.72 -3.72 5.88
N ARG A 3 -9.34 -3.09 4.78
CA ARG A 3 -8.88 -3.85 3.61
C ARG A 3 -7.37 -3.99 3.64
N LEU A 4 -6.90 -5.10 3.10
CA LEU A 4 -5.48 -5.40 2.94
C LEU A 4 -5.14 -5.38 1.46
N CYS A 5 -4.06 -4.71 1.11
CA CYS A 5 -3.42 -4.81 -0.19
C CYS A 5 -2.06 -5.47 0.04
N SER A 6 -1.81 -6.57 -0.67
CA SER A 6 -0.55 -7.30 -0.61
C SER A 6 0.18 -7.15 -1.94
N LEU A 7 1.45 -6.77 -1.88
CA LEU A 7 2.36 -6.68 -3.02
C LEU A 7 3.54 -7.61 -2.75
N THR A 8 3.78 -8.55 -3.65
CA THR A 8 4.95 -9.42 -3.60
C THR A 8 5.86 -9.11 -4.78
N LEU A 9 7.11 -8.78 -4.50
CA LEU A 9 8.16 -8.60 -5.49
C LEU A 9 9.04 -9.84 -5.46
N LYS A 10 9.24 -10.45 -6.64
CA LYS A 10 9.94 -11.73 -6.78
C LYS A 10 11.37 -11.60 -7.30
N LYS A 11 11.66 -10.51 -8.00
CA LYS A 11 12.95 -10.31 -8.66
C LYS A 11 13.23 -8.84 -8.83
N LEU A 12 14.49 -8.46 -8.64
CA LEU A 12 15.00 -7.13 -8.89
C LEU A 12 16.17 -7.24 -9.87
N LEU A 13 16.09 -6.44 -10.93
CA LEU A 13 17.15 -6.32 -11.93
C LEU A 13 17.52 -4.85 -12.12
N VAL A 14 18.80 -4.54 -11.94
CA VAL A 14 19.37 -3.22 -12.11
C VAL A 14 20.03 -3.16 -13.50
N HIS A 15 19.32 -2.57 -14.46
CA HIS A 15 19.71 -2.57 -15.87
C HIS A 15 20.90 -1.67 -16.22
N LYS A 16 21.24 -0.70 -15.37
CA LYS A 16 22.30 0.27 -15.59
C LYS A 16 23.14 0.39 -14.35
N GLU A 17 24.43 0.62 -14.52
CA GLU A 17 25.31 0.95 -13.41
C GLU A 17 24.72 2.09 -12.59
N LEU A 18 24.57 1.82 -11.31
CA LEU A 18 24.32 2.84 -10.30
C LEU A 18 25.63 3.54 -9.96
N ASP A 19 25.55 4.69 -9.32
CA ASP A 19 26.72 5.47 -8.93
C ASP A 19 27.69 4.63 -8.08
N ARG A 20 29.00 4.83 -8.28
CA ARG A 20 30.07 4.01 -7.69
C ARG A 20 30.17 4.13 -6.18
N ASP A 21 29.57 5.17 -5.63
CA ASP A 21 29.53 5.43 -4.19
C ASP A 21 28.32 4.76 -3.50
N LEU A 22 27.46 4.07 -4.25
CA LEU A 22 26.28 3.37 -3.71
C LEU A 22 26.63 1.93 -3.32
N SER A 23 26.50 1.63 -2.03
CA SER A 23 26.79 0.30 -1.47
C SER A 23 25.55 -0.57 -1.24
N SER A 24 24.36 0.04 -1.15
CA SER A 24 23.12 -0.69 -0.90
C SER A 24 21.88 -0.02 -1.51
N LEU A 25 20.84 -0.83 -1.72
CA LEU A 25 19.53 -0.41 -2.21
C LEU A 25 18.44 -0.76 -1.19
N VAL A 26 17.47 0.13 -1.03
CA VAL A 26 16.24 -0.14 -0.27
C VAL A 26 15.02 0.06 -1.17
N ILE A 27 14.10 -0.90 -1.15
CA ILE A 27 12.84 -0.81 -1.85
C ILE A 27 11.79 -0.20 -0.92
N ALA A 28 11.26 0.97 -1.28
CA ALA A 28 10.19 1.62 -0.56
C ALA A 28 8.87 1.54 -1.35
N VAL A 29 7.78 1.16 -0.68
CA VAL A 29 6.45 1.00 -1.27
C VAL A 29 5.44 1.89 -0.56
N LYS A 30 4.62 2.59 -1.36
CA LYS A 30 3.59 3.49 -0.87
C LYS A 30 2.34 3.36 -1.72
N LEU A 31 1.19 3.17 -1.08
CA LEU A 31 -0.10 3.27 -1.78
C LEU A 31 -0.41 4.73 -2.13
N GLN A 32 -0.99 4.97 -3.31
CA GLN A 32 -1.42 6.30 -3.72
C GLN A 32 -2.42 6.89 -2.71
N GLY A 33 -2.18 8.11 -2.26
CA GLY A 33 -3.00 8.76 -1.23
C GLY A 33 -2.79 8.26 0.21
N SER A 34 -1.92 7.27 0.42
CA SER A 34 -1.48 6.86 1.77
C SER A 34 -0.36 7.76 2.27
N LYS A 35 -0.34 8.07 3.56
CA LYS A 35 0.85 8.68 4.21
C LYS A 35 1.90 7.62 4.57
N ARG A 36 1.48 6.36 4.72
CA ARG A 36 2.33 5.26 5.15
C ARG A 36 3.19 4.75 4.00
N VAL A 37 4.49 4.62 4.25
CA VAL A 37 5.49 3.99 3.39
C VAL A 37 6.02 2.75 4.11
N LEU A 38 6.10 1.62 3.41
CA LEU A 38 6.81 0.43 3.88
C LEU A 38 8.17 0.36 3.17
N ARG A 39 9.18 -0.19 3.83
CA ARG A 39 10.54 -0.32 3.29
C ARG A 39 11.04 -1.75 3.48
N SER A 40 11.84 -2.22 2.56
CA SER A 40 12.57 -3.49 2.68
C SER A 40 13.81 -3.33 3.56
N ASN A 41 14.50 -4.45 3.78
CA ASN A 41 15.89 -4.43 4.20
C ASN A 41 16.78 -3.88 3.07
N GLU A 42 18.03 -3.59 3.42
CA GLU A 42 19.07 -3.22 2.47
C GLU A 42 19.52 -4.43 1.64
N TYR A 43 19.66 -4.21 0.34
CA TYR A 43 20.26 -5.14 -0.60
C TYR A 43 21.62 -4.61 -1.01
N ILE A 44 22.68 -5.37 -0.75
CA ILE A 44 24.05 -4.96 -1.03
C ILE A 44 24.27 -4.95 -2.54
N LEU A 45 24.79 -3.84 -3.05
CA LEU A 45 25.11 -3.69 -4.46
C LEU A 45 26.52 -4.24 -4.74
N PRO A 46 26.70 -5.01 -5.83
CA PRO A 46 28.04 -5.38 -6.28
C PRO A 46 28.79 -4.15 -6.83
N PRO A 47 30.14 -4.16 -6.83
CA PRO A 47 30.96 -3.03 -7.25
C PRO A 47 30.71 -2.52 -8.67
N CYS A 48 30.17 -3.39 -9.54
CA CYS A 48 29.86 -3.09 -10.93
C CYS A 48 28.45 -2.49 -11.11
N GLY A 49 27.71 -2.19 -10.04
CA GLY A 49 26.38 -1.55 -10.06
C GLY A 49 25.25 -2.32 -10.75
N VAL A 50 25.55 -3.42 -11.44
CA VAL A 50 24.59 -4.33 -12.08
C VAL A 50 24.26 -5.43 -11.09
N MET A 51 22.98 -5.56 -10.75
CA MET A 51 22.50 -6.55 -9.79
C MET A 51 21.28 -7.27 -10.35
N GLU A 52 21.30 -8.59 -10.26
CA GLU A 52 20.15 -9.45 -10.45
C GLU A 52 19.98 -10.28 -9.19
N THR A 53 18.87 -10.10 -8.48
CA THR A 53 18.61 -10.80 -7.23
C THR A 53 17.15 -11.24 -7.15
N ASP A 54 16.96 -12.48 -6.72
CA ASP A 54 15.63 -12.98 -6.39
C ASP A 54 15.19 -12.37 -5.05
N LEU A 55 13.92 -11.98 -4.99
CA LEU A 55 13.31 -11.32 -3.84
C LEU A 55 12.27 -12.23 -3.22
N GLU A 56 12.34 -12.41 -1.91
CA GLU A 56 11.24 -12.93 -1.10
C GLU A 56 10.57 -11.78 -0.33
N LEU A 57 10.18 -10.72 -1.05
CA LEU A 57 9.73 -9.48 -0.45
C LEU A 57 8.22 -9.31 -0.60
N THR A 58 7.52 -9.33 0.53
CA THR A 58 6.06 -9.11 0.58
C THR A 58 5.70 -7.93 1.47
N PHE A 59 4.99 -6.96 0.88
CA PHE A 59 4.45 -5.80 1.57
C PHE A 59 2.95 -5.93 1.76
N SER A 60 2.49 -5.82 3.00
CA SER A 60 1.08 -5.84 3.36
C SER A 60 0.66 -4.48 3.90
N LEU A 61 -0.12 -3.73 3.11
CA LEU A 61 -0.65 -2.43 3.49
C LEU A 61 -2.13 -2.53 3.85
N GLN A 62 -2.43 -2.24 5.10
CA GLN A 62 -3.79 -2.04 5.56
C GLN A 62 -4.21 -0.61 5.21
N TYR A 63 -5.34 -0.46 4.51
CA TYR A 63 -5.87 0.85 4.15
C TYR A 63 -7.34 1.00 4.57
N PRO A 64 -7.72 2.19 5.08
CA PRO A 64 -9.12 2.47 5.37
C PRO A 64 -9.88 2.67 4.06
N HIS A 65 -10.96 1.90 3.87
CA HIS A 65 -12.01 2.28 2.91
C HIS A 65 -12.91 3.33 3.56
N PHE A 66 -12.45 4.57 3.56
CA PHE A 66 -13.36 5.70 3.68
C PHE A 66 -13.66 6.18 2.28
N LEU A 67 -14.86 5.86 1.79
CA LEU A 67 -15.33 6.44 0.55
C LEU A 67 -15.42 7.95 0.77
N LYS A 68 -14.66 8.71 -0.01
CA LYS A 68 -14.75 10.18 -0.02
C LYS A 68 -16.21 10.56 -0.33
N ARG A 69 -16.70 11.68 0.22
CA ARG A 69 -18.12 12.08 0.06
C ARG A 69 -18.53 12.22 -1.41
N ASP A 70 -17.58 12.54 -2.30
CA ASP A 70 -17.81 12.71 -3.74
C ASP A 70 -17.45 11.46 -4.57
N ALA A 71 -17.30 10.30 -3.92
CA ALA A 71 -17.04 9.03 -4.58
C ALA A 71 -18.36 8.28 -4.89
N ASN A 72 -18.27 7.02 -5.34
CA ASN A 72 -19.41 6.18 -5.70
C ASN A 72 -20.49 6.15 -4.58
N ASN A 73 -21.60 6.86 -4.81
CA ASN A 73 -22.69 7.05 -3.86
C ASN A 73 -23.31 5.73 -3.39
N LEU A 74 -23.42 4.74 -4.28
CA LEU A 74 -23.98 3.44 -3.94
C LEU A 74 -23.12 2.73 -2.88
N GLN A 75 -21.80 2.75 -3.06
CA GLN A 75 -20.88 2.14 -2.08
C GLN A 75 -20.95 2.86 -0.73
N ILE A 76 -21.10 4.21 -0.72
CA ILE A 76 -21.24 5.01 0.51
C ILE A 76 -22.53 4.62 1.24
N MET A 77 -23.65 4.51 0.52
CA MET A 77 -24.95 4.12 1.06
C MET A 77 -24.91 2.72 1.68
N LEU A 78 -24.30 1.74 0.99
CA LEU A 78 -24.14 0.38 1.50
C LEU A 78 -23.29 0.33 2.77
N GLN A 79 -22.19 1.10 2.82
CA GLN A 79 -21.33 1.18 4.01
C GLN A 79 -22.07 1.79 5.22
N ARG A 80 -22.86 2.86 5.01
CA ARG A 80 -23.71 3.46 6.06
C ARG A 80 -24.77 2.48 6.54
N ARG A 81 -25.48 1.81 5.63
CA ARG A 81 -26.50 0.81 5.96
C ARG A 81 -25.92 -0.32 6.82
N LYS A 82 -24.71 -0.81 6.49
CA LYS A 82 -24.02 -1.83 7.30
C LYS A 82 -23.62 -1.30 8.68
N ARG A 83 -23.09 -0.08 8.77
CA ARG A 83 -22.63 0.53 10.03
C ARG A 83 -23.78 0.87 10.98
N TYR A 84 -24.93 1.26 10.45
CA TYR A 84 -26.09 1.72 11.24
C TYR A 84 -27.22 0.69 11.34
N LYS A 85 -26.96 -0.58 10.96
CA LYS A 85 -27.97 -1.65 10.95
C LYS A 85 -28.73 -1.79 12.29
N ASN A 86 -28.06 -1.52 13.41
CA ASN A 86 -28.60 -1.69 14.77
C ASN A 86 -28.62 -0.37 15.57
N ARG A 87 -28.52 0.79 14.90
CA ARG A 87 -28.54 2.09 15.58
C ARG A 87 -29.95 2.66 15.50
N THR A 88 -30.58 2.92 16.65
CA THR A 88 -31.85 3.65 16.70
C THR A 88 -31.62 5.04 16.11
N ILE A 89 -32.21 5.31 14.95
CA ILE A 89 -32.18 6.64 14.33
C ILE A 89 -33.26 7.45 15.05
N LEU A 90 -32.86 8.18 16.09
CA LEU A 90 -33.76 9.10 16.78
C LEU A 90 -33.96 10.32 15.89
N GLY A 91 -35.00 10.31 15.06
CA GLY A 91 -35.32 11.44 14.19
C GLY A 91 -36.16 11.08 12.98
N TYR A 92 -37.48 10.97 13.18
CA TYR A 92 -38.44 11.60 12.28
C TYR A 92 -39.56 12.11 13.17
N LYS A 93 -39.52 13.41 13.51
CA LYS A 93 -40.72 14.09 13.98
C LYS A 93 -41.51 14.40 12.72
N SER A 94 -42.60 13.66 12.54
CA SER A 94 -43.74 14.03 11.70
C SER A 94 -44.29 15.39 12.11
#